data_AF-A0A524EIR3-F1
#
_entry.id   AF-A0A524EIR3-F1
#
_cell.length_a   1.000
_cell.length_b   1.000
_cell.length_c   1.000
_cell.angle_alpha   90.00
_cell.angle_beta   90.00
_cell.angle_gamma   90.00
#
_symmetry.space_group_name_H-M   'P 1'
#
loop_
_entity.id
_entity.type
_entity.pdbx_description
1 polymer ?
#
loop_
_entity_poly.entity_id
_entity_poly.type
_entity_poly.pdbx_seq_one_letter_code
_entity_poly.pdbx_strand_id
1 'polypeptide(L)'
;MQLGTIMPVAAVAGAVIVVLLYLYYVKGYFRNGDTITTVDMPQKLRRIKKMADSGKYDEAIILAYRTFEEMVGNKTRSNRASSETAREFIQRTLKILPLNAEKVETFIDIYHKARFSDHKLSRDSYESAIKIFTDIYPRIEGATPSIAATSAS
;
A
#
# COMPACT_ATOMS: atom_id res chain seq x y z
N MET A 1 31.11 15.91 48.91
CA MET A 1 31.66 14.97 47.91
C MET A 1 30.50 14.33 47.13
N GLN A 2 29.97 14.97 46.07
CA GLN A 2 28.91 14.40 45.21
C GLN A 2 29.08 14.77 43.72
N LEU A 3 30.32 15.03 43.26
CA LEU A 3 30.58 15.26 41.83
C LEU A 3 30.92 13.97 41.04
N GLY A 4 31.19 12.85 41.72
CA GLY A 4 31.65 11.61 41.07
C GLY A 4 30.53 10.74 40.48
N THR A 5 29.28 10.93 40.91
CA THR A 5 28.15 10.06 40.51
C THR A 5 27.27 10.68 39.42
N ILE A 6 27.31 12.01 39.25
CA ILE A 6 26.42 12.71 38.31
C ILE A 6 26.92 12.57 36.86
N MET A 7 28.25 12.53 36.66
CA MET A 7 28.87 12.31 35.34
C MET A 7 28.51 10.97 34.68
N PRO A 8 28.62 9.80 35.35
CA PRO A 8 28.29 8.52 34.71
C PRO A 8 26.78 8.39 34.47
N VAL A 9 25.93 8.95 35.34
CA VAL A 9 24.47 8.90 35.16
C VAL A 9 24.03 9.70 33.92
N ALA A 10 24.62 10.88 33.70
CA ALA A 10 24.36 11.67 32.49
C ALA A 10 24.82 10.95 31.21
N ALA A 11 25.99 10.28 31.25
CA ALA A 11 26.50 9.51 30.13
C ALA A 11 25.62 8.29 29.80
N VAL A 12 25.15 7.56 30.83
CA VAL A 12 24.26 6.42 30.67
C VAL A 12 22.89 6.87 30.16
N ALA A 13 22.33 7.97 30.67
CA ALA A 13 21.07 8.53 30.18
C ALA A 13 21.16 8.95 28.70
N GLY A 14 22.27 9.59 28.30
CA GLY A 14 22.53 9.94 26.90
C GLY A 14 22.62 8.70 26.00
N ALA A 15 23.35 7.66 26.42
CA ALA A 15 23.46 6.42 25.68
C ALA A 15 22.10 5.71 25.51
N VAL A 16 21.26 5.70 26.56
CA VAL A 16 19.90 5.14 26.49
C VAL A 16 19.03 5.92 25.50
N ILE A 17 19.11 7.25 25.48
CA ILE A 17 18.34 8.08 24.53
C ILE A 17 18.81 7.83 23.09
N VAL A 18 20.11 7.72 22.84
CA VAL A 18 20.65 7.41 21.51
C VAL A 18 20.23 6.01 21.05
N VAL A 19 20.28 5.02 21.95
CA VAL A 19 19.79 3.66 21.65
C VAL A 19 18.29 3.65 21.39
N LEU A 20 17.50 4.42 22.15
CA LEU A 20 16.06 4.54 21.92
C LEU A 20 15.75 5.26 20.60
N LEU A 21 16.49 6.31 20.23
CA LEU A 21 16.36 6.98 18.95
C LEU A 21 16.80 6.10 17.79
N TYR A 22 17.89 5.37 17.94
CA TYR A 22 18.36 4.39 16.96
C TYR A 22 17.35 3.27 16.79
N LEU A 23 16.84 2.70 17.89
CA LEU A 23 15.75 1.75 17.86
C LEU A 23 14.49 2.37 17.27
N TYR A 24 14.16 3.63 17.53
CA TYR A 24 13.01 4.30 16.93
C TYR A 24 13.19 4.50 15.42
N TYR A 25 14.39 4.84 14.96
CA TYR A 25 14.70 5.03 13.54
C TYR A 25 14.72 3.69 12.79
N VAL A 26 15.38 2.68 13.36
CA VAL A 26 15.42 1.31 12.83
C VAL A 26 14.05 0.65 12.91
N LYS A 27 13.33 0.76 14.04
CA LYS A 27 11.96 0.23 14.21
C LYS A 27 10.93 1.03 13.42
N GLY A 28 11.19 2.30 13.10
CA GLY A 28 10.43 3.08 12.13
C GLY A 28 10.59 2.52 10.71
N TYR A 29 11.79 2.07 10.36
CA TYR A 29 12.07 1.38 9.10
C TYR A 29 11.44 -0.03 9.05
N PHE A 30 11.48 -0.77 10.17
CA PHE A 30 10.91 -2.13 10.29
C PHE A 30 9.41 -2.17 10.62
N ARG A 31 8.74 -1.04 10.90
CA ARG A 31 7.27 -0.97 10.98
C ARG A 31 6.58 -0.96 9.61
N ASN A 32 7.35 -1.06 8.53
CA ASN A 32 6.86 -1.51 7.23
C ASN A 32 6.91 -3.04 7.10
N GLY A 33 7.25 -3.76 8.17
CA GLY A 33 7.06 -5.19 8.28
C GLY A 33 5.57 -5.51 8.32
N ASP A 34 5.00 -5.66 7.12
CA ASP A 34 4.00 -6.64 6.73
C ASP A 34 3.38 -7.39 7.91
N THR A 35 2.44 -6.74 8.60
CA THR A 35 1.37 -7.50 9.22
C THR A 35 0.69 -8.20 8.05
N ILE A 36 0.86 -9.52 7.97
CA ILE A 36 0.00 -10.43 7.21
C ILE A 36 -1.38 -10.35 7.86
N THR A 37 -2.00 -9.18 7.78
CA THR A 37 -3.43 -9.02 7.87
C THR A 37 -3.89 -9.51 6.52
N THR A 38 -4.52 -10.69 6.51
CA THR A 38 -5.63 -10.98 5.62
C THR A 38 -6.30 -9.65 5.31
N VAL A 39 -6.07 -9.10 4.11
CA VAL A 39 -6.55 -7.76 3.80
C VAL A 39 -8.06 -7.87 3.99
N ASP A 40 -8.61 -7.22 5.01
CA ASP A 40 -10.04 -7.20 5.27
C ASP A 40 -10.70 -6.32 4.21
N MET A 41 -10.69 -6.84 2.99
CA MET A 41 -11.25 -6.27 1.78
C MET A 41 -12.71 -5.85 1.96
N PRO A 42 -13.59 -6.63 2.62
CA PRO A 42 -14.95 -6.16 2.89
C PRO A 42 -14.98 -4.91 3.78
N GLN A 43 -14.06 -4.78 4.75
CA GLN A 43 -14.00 -3.61 5.63
C GLN A 43 -13.42 -2.38 4.91
N LYS A 44 -12.40 -2.57 4.05
CA LYS A 44 -11.82 -1.50 3.22
C LYS A 44 -12.80 -1.02 2.16
N LEU A 45 -13.50 -1.92 1.46
CA LEU A 45 -14.56 -1.57 0.51
C LEU A 45 -15.69 -0.80 1.18
N ARG A 46 -16.09 -1.20 2.39
CA ARG A 46 -17.11 -0.47 3.17
C ARG A 46 -16.64 0.94 3.55
N ARG A 47 -15.36 1.14 3.88
CA ARG A 47 -14.79 2.48 4.11
C ARG A 47 -14.76 3.31 2.83
N ILE A 48 -14.36 2.72 1.71
CA ILE A 48 -14.36 3.37 0.39
C ILE A 48 -15.77 3.84 0.02
N LYS A 49 -16.77 2.98 0.24
CA LYS A 49 -18.19 3.34 0.03
C LYS A 49 -18.64 4.48 0.96
N LYS A 50 -18.30 4.41 2.25
CA LYS A 50 -18.65 5.45 3.22
C LYS A 50 -18.06 6.82 2.88
N MET A 51 -16.83 6.86 2.36
CA MET A 51 -16.18 8.10 1.91
C MET A 51 -16.86 8.67 0.66
N ALA A 52 -17.25 7.80 -0.28
CA ALA A 52 -18.03 8.22 -1.45
C ALA A 52 -19.43 8.71 -1.10
N ASP A 53 -20.11 8.07 -0.13
CA ASP A 53 -21.39 8.55 0.41
C ASP A 53 -21.26 9.94 1.06
N SER A 54 -20.06 10.30 1.52
CA SER A 54 -19.72 11.63 2.05
C SER A 54 -19.31 12.65 0.96
N GLY A 55 -19.40 12.27 -0.31
CA GLY A 55 -19.00 13.10 -1.46
C GLY A 55 -17.48 13.20 -1.68
N LYS A 56 -16.68 12.41 -0.98
CA LYS A 56 -15.20 12.39 -1.06
C LYS A 56 -14.72 11.32 -2.04
N TYR A 57 -15.05 11.49 -3.32
CA TYR A 57 -14.74 10.51 -4.37
C TYR A 57 -13.22 10.37 -4.59
N ASP A 58 -12.48 11.48 -4.52
CA ASP A 58 -11.03 11.51 -4.73
C ASP A 58 -10.29 10.66 -3.68
N GLU A 59 -10.59 10.91 -2.39
CA GLU A 59 -10.02 10.17 -1.26
C GLU A 59 -10.35 8.67 -1.34
N ALA A 60 -11.57 8.34 -1.79
CA ALA A 60 -12.02 6.97 -1.92
C ALA A 60 -11.23 6.19 -2.99
N ILE A 61 -10.93 6.82 -4.13
CA ILE A 61 -10.15 6.20 -5.22
C ILE A 61 -8.68 6.08 -4.83
N ILE A 62 -8.12 7.08 -4.16
CA ILE A 62 -6.75 7.01 -3.64
C ILE A 62 -6.60 5.83 -2.66
N LEU A 63 -7.58 5.62 -1.77
CA LEU A 63 -7.56 4.46 -0.86
C LEU A 63 -7.71 3.14 -1.60
N ALA A 64 -8.56 3.07 -2.63
CA ALA A 64 -8.71 1.89 -3.46
C ALA A 64 -7.40 1.52 -4.16
N TYR A 65 -6.71 2.51 -4.74
CA TYR A 65 -5.41 2.31 -5.38
C TYR A 65 -4.33 1.87 -4.39
N ARG A 66 -4.26 2.47 -3.20
CA ARG A 66 -3.33 2.02 -2.15
C ARG A 66 -3.60 0.57 -1.74
N THR A 67 -4.88 0.19 -1.67
CA THR A 67 -5.27 -1.19 -1.37
C THR A 67 -4.84 -2.15 -2.48
N PHE A 68 -4.94 -1.73 -3.75
CA PHE A 68 -4.39 -2.47 -4.87
C PHE A 68 -2.87 -2.68 -4.74
N GLU A 69 -2.12 -1.61 -4.45
CA GLU A 69 -0.66 -1.69 -4.26
C GLU A 69 -0.29 -2.64 -3.12
N GLU A 70 -0.98 -2.56 -1.97
CA GLU A 70 -0.76 -3.46 -0.83
C GLU A 70 -1.05 -4.93 -1.20
N MET A 71 -2.12 -5.21 -1.95
CA MET A 71 -2.43 -6.58 -2.39
C MET A 71 -1.39 -7.14 -3.36
N VAL A 72 -0.99 -6.36 -4.36
CA VAL A 72 0.02 -6.77 -5.33
C VAL A 72 1.38 -6.94 -4.66
N GLY A 73 1.73 -6.02 -3.76
CA GLY A 73 2.94 -6.08 -2.93
C GLY A 73 2.99 -7.36 -2.10
N ASN A 74 1.89 -7.67 -1.40
CA ASN A 74 1.74 -8.91 -0.63
C ASN A 74 1.85 -10.16 -1.53
N LYS A 75 1.29 -10.12 -2.74
CA LYS A 75 1.27 -11.26 -3.66
C LYS A 75 2.62 -11.54 -4.32
N THR A 76 3.31 -10.49 -4.73
CA THR A 76 4.57 -10.57 -5.47
C THR A 76 5.80 -10.45 -4.55
N ARG A 77 5.59 -10.26 -3.24
CA ARG A 77 6.59 -9.85 -2.25
C ARG A 77 7.44 -8.66 -2.70
N SER A 78 6.86 -7.81 -3.54
CA SER A 78 7.55 -6.71 -4.17
C SER A 78 6.65 -5.48 -4.17
N ASN A 79 6.88 -4.63 -3.17
CA ASN A 79 6.21 -3.34 -3.07
C ASN A 79 6.71 -2.39 -4.16
N ARG A 80 5.91 -1.36 -4.43
CA ARG A 80 6.31 -0.27 -5.31
C ARG A 80 7.53 0.45 -4.74
N ALA A 81 8.58 0.61 -5.55
CA ALA A 81 9.75 1.38 -5.11
C ALA A 81 9.42 2.87 -5.02
N SER A 82 10.07 3.61 -4.11
CA SER A 82 9.83 5.05 -3.94
C SER A 82 10.18 5.89 -5.18
N SER A 83 11.08 5.38 -6.02
CA SER A 83 11.46 5.97 -7.32
C SER A 83 10.60 5.49 -8.48
N GLU A 84 9.75 4.48 -8.28
CA GLU A 84 8.92 3.87 -9.32
C GLU A 84 7.61 4.65 -9.45
N THR A 85 7.24 5.01 -10.68
CA THR A 85 5.95 5.65 -10.95
C THR A 85 4.80 4.63 -10.86
N ALA A 86 3.57 5.11 -10.67
CA ALA A 86 2.40 4.23 -10.61
C ALA A 86 2.24 3.41 -11.89
N ARG A 87 2.56 4.00 -13.05
CA ARG A 87 2.52 3.32 -14.35
C ARG A 87 3.60 2.24 -14.48
N GLU A 88 4.83 2.50 -14.05
CA GLU A 88 5.91 1.52 -14.07
C GLU A 88 5.62 0.32 -13.16
N PHE A 89 5.13 0.59 -11.94
CA PHE A 89 4.70 -0.45 -11.01
C PHE A 89 3.67 -1.39 -11.63
N ILE A 90 2.74 -0.84 -12.39
CA ILE A 90 1.66 -1.59 -13.02
C ILE A 90 2.17 -2.39 -14.21
N GLN A 91 3.01 -1.81 -15.06
CA GLN A 91 3.63 -2.56 -16.16
C GLN A 91 4.39 -3.78 -15.64
N ARG A 92 5.08 -3.64 -14.49
CA ARG A 92 5.70 -4.75 -13.80
C ARG A 92 4.67 -5.74 -13.25
N THR A 93 3.60 -5.24 -12.64
CA THR A 93 2.50 -6.06 -12.11
C THR A 93 1.83 -6.90 -13.19
N LEU A 94 1.54 -6.32 -14.35
CA LEU A 94 0.89 -6.99 -15.50
C LEU A 94 1.78 -8.09 -16.12
N LYS A 95 3.10 -8.00 -15.95
CA LYS A 95 4.03 -9.08 -16.37
C LYS A 95 4.00 -10.28 -15.42
N ILE A 96 3.63 -10.06 -14.15
CA ILE A 96 3.68 -11.08 -13.10
C ILE A 96 2.29 -11.69 -12.87
N LEU A 97 1.24 -10.88 -12.94
CA LEU A 97 -0.14 -11.27 -12.74
C LEU A 97 -0.93 -11.15 -14.05
N PRO A 98 -1.69 -12.18 -14.45
CA PRO A 98 -2.52 -12.15 -15.66
C PRO A 98 -3.79 -11.31 -15.45
N LEU A 99 -3.63 -10.01 -15.24
CA LEU A 99 -4.72 -9.05 -15.13
C LEU A 99 -5.07 -8.46 -16.50
N ASN A 100 -6.30 -7.99 -16.65
CA ASN A 100 -6.70 -7.28 -17.86
C ASN A 100 -6.05 -5.89 -17.86
N ALA A 101 -5.08 -5.68 -18.77
CA ALA A 101 -4.31 -4.44 -18.89
C ALA A 101 -5.21 -3.21 -19.10
N GLU A 102 -6.19 -3.29 -19.99
CA GLU A 102 -7.12 -2.20 -20.32
C GLU A 102 -7.91 -1.73 -19.09
N LYS A 103 -8.41 -2.67 -18.28
CA LYS A 103 -9.12 -2.35 -17.04
C LYS A 103 -8.18 -1.70 -16.02
N VAL A 104 -6.98 -2.24 -15.85
CA VAL A 104 -5.99 -1.71 -14.90
C VAL A 104 -5.52 -0.30 -15.31
N GLU A 105 -5.28 -0.06 -16.59
CA GLU A 105 -4.91 1.27 -17.12
C GLU A 105 -6.03 2.29 -16.90
N THR A 106 -7.28 1.91 -17.19
CA THR A 106 -8.45 2.77 -16.94
C THR A 106 -8.55 3.15 -15.46
N PHE A 107 -8.31 2.19 -14.55
CA PHE A 107 -8.31 2.46 -13.12
C PHE A 107 -7.22 3.46 -12.70
N ILE A 108 -6.02 3.35 -13.26
CA ILE A 108 -4.90 4.27 -12.98
C ILE A 108 -5.18 5.66 -13.50
N ASP A 109 -5.79 5.79 -14.69
CA ASP A 109 -6.12 7.10 -15.23
C ASP A 109 -7.16 7.82 -14.36
N ILE A 110 -8.13 7.10 -13.82
CA ILE A 110 -9.08 7.66 -12.84
C ILE A 110 -8.35 8.03 -11.53
N TYR A 111 -7.42 7.20 -11.06
CA TYR A 111 -6.59 7.52 -9.88
C TYR A 111 -5.69 8.75 -10.10
N HIS A 112 -5.05 8.88 -11.26
CA HIS A 112 -4.25 10.05 -11.63
C HIS A 112 -5.11 11.31 -11.63
N LYS A 113 -6.32 11.25 -12.19
CA LYS A 113 -7.28 12.35 -12.11
C LYS A 113 -7.64 12.67 -10.65
N ALA A 114 -7.95 11.66 -9.83
CA ALA A 114 -8.25 11.87 -8.41
C ALA A 114 -7.10 12.49 -7.61
N ARG A 115 -5.84 12.20 -7.97
CA ARG A 115 -4.66 12.66 -7.22
C ARG A 115 -4.07 13.99 -7.73
N PHE A 116 -4.14 14.24 -9.02
CA PHE A 116 -3.45 15.36 -9.66
C PHE A 116 -4.40 16.38 -10.32
N SER A 117 -5.70 16.07 -10.44
CA SER A 117 -6.66 17.07 -10.90
C SER A 117 -7.15 17.91 -9.72
N ASP A 118 -7.19 19.22 -9.92
CA ASP A 118 -7.83 20.15 -8.98
C ASP A 118 -9.37 20.09 -9.04
N HIS A 119 -9.93 19.39 -10.03
CA HIS A 119 -11.37 19.26 -10.21
C HIS A 119 -11.92 18.08 -9.41
N LYS A 120 -13.04 18.30 -8.72
CA LYS A 120 -13.76 17.23 -8.02
C LYS A 120 -14.18 16.15 -9.01
N LEU A 121 -13.86 14.91 -8.68
CA LEU A 121 -14.19 13.76 -9.51
C LEU A 121 -15.70 13.44 -9.45
N SER A 122 -16.27 13.08 -10.60
CA SER A 122 -17.71 12.79 -10.70
C SER A 122 -18.05 11.44 -10.05
N ARG A 123 -19.30 11.29 -9.62
CA ARG A 123 -19.81 10.01 -9.13
C ARG A 123 -19.64 8.90 -10.17
N ASP A 124 -19.88 9.17 -11.46
CA ASP A 124 -19.73 8.18 -12.53
C ASP A 124 -18.29 7.66 -12.66
N SER A 125 -17.31 8.56 -12.49
CA SER A 125 -15.89 8.21 -12.51
C SER A 125 -15.52 7.33 -11.31
N TYR A 126 -16.09 7.61 -10.15
CA TYR A 126 -15.95 6.78 -8.96
C TYR A 126 -16.58 5.39 -9.13
N GLU A 127 -17.82 5.32 -9.59
CA GLU A 127 -18.52 4.04 -9.80
C GLU A 127 -17.77 3.16 -10.81
N SER A 128 -17.25 3.76 -11.87
CA SER A 128 -16.42 3.09 -12.86
C SER A 128 -15.14 2.53 -12.23
N ALA A 129 -14.42 3.34 -11.44
CA ALA A 129 -13.21 2.90 -10.76
C ALA A 129 -13.46 1.76 -9.76
N ILE A 130 -14.53 1.84 -8.97
CA ILE A 130 -14.87 0.79 -8.00
C ILE A 130 -15.30 -0.49 -8.71
N LYS A 131 -16.11 -0.40 -9.77
CA LYS A 131 -16.51 -1.56 -10.57
C LYS A 131 -15.29 -2.30 -11.12
N ILE A 132 -14.34 -1.54 -11.68
CA ILE A 132 -13.08 -2.09 -12.19
C ILE A 132 -12.27 -2.73 -11.05
N PHE A 133 -12.12 -2.04 -9.92
CA PHE A 133 -11.40 -2.57 -8.76
C PHE A 133 -12.00 -3.87 -8.24
N THR A 134 -13.33 -3.95 -8.12
CA THR A 134 -14.04 -5.17 -7.68
C THR A 134 -13.95 -6.32 -8.68
N ASP A 135 -13.77 -6.04 -9.98
CA ASP A 135 -13.59 -7.06 -11.01
C ASP A 135 -12.15 -7.60 -11.05
N ILE A 136 -11.16 -6.74 -10.81
CA ILE A 136 -9.75 -7.13 -10.80
C ILE A 136 -9.36 -7.82 -9.49
N TYR A 137 -9.93 -7.38 -8.36
CA TYR A 137 -9.57 -7.87 -7.02
C TYR A 137 -9.57 -9.41 -6.88
N PRO A 138 -10.64 -10.16 -7.26
CA PRO A 138 -10.66 -11.62 -7.12
C PRO A 138 -9.56 -12.31 -7.93
N ARG A 139 -9.08 -11.68 -9.00
CA ARG A 139 -7.98 -12.21 -9.82
C ARG A 139 -6.64 -12.02 -9.12
N ILE A 140 -6.46 -10.98 -8.32
CA ILE A 140 -5.22 -10.78 -7.54
C ILE A 140 -5.19 -11.76 -6.35
N GLU A 141 -6.33 -11.93 -5.67
CA GLU A 141 -6.47 -12.88 -4.57
C GLU A 141 -6.36 -14.34 -5.07
N GLY A 142 -7.14 -14.69 -6.09
CA GLY A 142 -7.24 -16.01 -6.70
C GLY A 142 -6.08 -16.40 -7.62
N ALA A 143 -5.23 -15.46 -8.08
CA ALA A 143 -3.99 -15.79 -8.77
C ALA A 143 -2.94 -16.34 -7.79
N THR A 144 -3.25 -17.38 -7.02
CA THR A 144 -2.26 -18.17 -6.28
C THR A 144 -1.10 -18.45 -7.23
N PRO A 145 0.14 -18.04 -6.91
CA PRO A 145 1.27 -18.43 -7.74
C PRO A 145 1.25 -19.95 -7.75
N SER A 146 1.09 -20.54 -8.93
CA SER A 146 1.25 -21.97 -9.11
C SER A 146 2.72 -22.30 -8.82
N ILE A 147 3.05 -22.54 -7.54
CA ILE A 147 4.32 -23.14 -7.10
C ILE A 147 4.30 -24.67 -7.40
N ALA A 148 3.54 -25.10 -8.41
CA ALA A 148 3.43 -26.50 -8.82
C ALA A 148 4.36 -26.86 -9.99
N ALA A 149 5.22 -25.94 -10.47
CA ALA A 149 6.05 -26.17 -11.66
C ALA A 149 7.57 -26.16 -11.40
N THR A 150 8.04 -26.27 -10.16
CA THR A 150 9.49 -26.32 -9.87
C THR A 150 9.80 -27.21 -8.67
N SER A 151 9.44 -28.49 -8.76
CA SER A 151 9.99 -29.55 -7.90
C SER A 151 9.91 -30.91 -8.59
N ALA A 152 10.36 -30.97 -9.85
CA ALA A 152 10.61 -32.23 -10.55
C ALA A 152 11.62 -32.01 -11.68
N SER A 153 12.91 -32.03 -11.34
CA SER A 153 14.02 -32.48 -12.20
C SER A 153 15.24 -32.68 -11.33
#